data_AF-A0A7C3SZL2-F1
#
_entry.id   AF-A0A7C3SZL2-F1
#
_cell.length_a   1.000
_cell.length_b   1.000
_cell.length_c   1.000
_cell.angle_alpha   90.00
_cell.angle_beta   90.00
_cell.angle_gamma   90.00
#
_symmetry.space_group_name_H-M   'P 1'
#
loop_
_entity.id
_entity.type
_entity.pdbx_description
1 polymer ?
#
loop_
_entity_poly.entity_id
_entity_poly.type
_entity_poly.pdbx_seq_one_letter_code
_entity_poly.pdbx_strand_id
1 'polypeptide(L)'
;MSDYVEGKTRWWGWGDLDERFDVENRANIIPFLRENLGMALDRDRFTDPSLEEITLPEPRLDDEVLRALEALCGRENVSTSKFQRVSHSMGKSYRDLLRFRMRRVERPV
;
A
#
# COMPACT_ATOMS: atom_id res chain seq x y z
N MET A 1 -3.27 -17.07 5.09
CA MET A 1 -4.03 -16.17 4.20
C MET A 1 -3.64 -14.76 4.56
N SER A 2 -3.35 -13.90 3.57
CA SER A 2 -3.00 -12.52 3.85
C SER A 2 -4.26 -11.75 4.27
N ASP A 3 -4.20 -11.04 5.39
CA ASP A 3 -5.32 -10.21 5.87
C ASP A 3 -5.47 -8.92 5.04
N TYR A 4 -4.56 -8.67 4.08
CA TYR A 4 -4.72 -7.60 3.11
C TYR A 4 -5.85 -7.93 2.16
N VAL A 5 -6.94 -7.17 2.31
CA VAL A 5 -8.10 -7.24 1.43
C VAL A 5 -8.25 -5.91 0.69
N GLU A 6 -8.43 -5.99 -0.63
CA GLU A 6 -8.65 -4.81 -1.46
C GLU A 6 -9.93 -4.09 -1.02
N GLY A 7 -9.86 -2.76 -0.91
CA GLY A 7 -10.97 -1.97 -0.40
C GLY A 7 -11.21 -2.08 1.11
N LYS A 8 -10.37 -2.80 1.86
CA LYS A 8 -10.38 -2.79 3.35
C LYS A 8 -9.09 -2.27 3.96
N THR A 9 -7.94 -2.76 3.54
CA THR A 9 -6.65 -2.43 4.19
C THR A 9 -5.82 -1.50 3.34
N ARG A 10 -5.12 -0.54 3.97
CA ARG A 10 -4.20 0.37 3.27
C ARG A 10 -2.91 -0.35 2.88
N TRP A 11 -2.80 -0.74 1.61
CA TRP A 11 -1.52 -1.23 1.07
C TRP A 11 -0.43 -0.15 1.07
N TRP A 12 -0.79 1.12 0.86
CA TRP A 12 0.12 2.29 0.87
C TRP A 12 0.29 2.96 2.25
N GLY A 13 -0.30 2.42 3.31
CA GLY A 13 -0.34 3.01 4.65
C GLY A 13 -0.40 1.96 5.76
N TRP A 14 -0.84 2.35 6.94
CA TRP A 14 -1.04 1.46 8.08
C TRP A 14 -2.53 1.27 8.39
N GLY A 15 -2.92 0.05 8.76
CA GLY A 15 -4.28 -0.30 9.21
C GLY A 15 -5.35 -0.23 8.12
N ASP A 16 -6.60 -0.22 8.58
CA ASP A 16 -7.79 -0.29 7.74
C ASP A 16 -8.20 1.07 7.17
N LEU A 17 -8.93 1.05 6.06
CA LEU A 17 -9.31 2.25 5.31
C LEU A 17 -10.32 3.14 6.05
N ASP A 18 -11.18 2.52 6.85
CA ASP A 18 -12.22 3.14 7.69
C ASP A 18 -11.67 3.71 9.00
N GLU A 19 -10.50 3.27 9.44
CA GLU A 19 -9.80 3.87 10.59
C GLU A 19 -8.91 5.02 10.13
N ARG A 20 -9.20 6.27 10.52
CA ARG A 20 -8.31 7.42 10.25
C ARG A 20 -8.17 8.30 11.48
N PHE A 21 -6.98 8.85 11.66
CA PHE A 21 -6.76 9.86 12.68
C PHE A 21 -7.35 11.19 12.21
N ASP A 22 -8.36 11.66 12.94
CA ASP A 22 -9.08 12.89 12.65
C ASP A 22 -8.28 14.11 13.13
N VAL A 23 -7.41 14.61 12.25
CA VAL A 23 -6.58 15.80 12.52
C VAL A 23 -7.44 17.07 12.53
N GLU A 24 -8.42 17.17 11.65
CA GLU A 24 -9.17 18.41 11.40
C GLU A 24 -10.05 18.78 12.60
N ASN A 25 -10.62 17.79 13.30
CA ASN A 25 -11.39 18.04 14.52
C ASN A 25 -10.52 18.26 15.78
N ARG A 26 -9.20 18.41 15.64
CA ARG A 26 -8.27 18.60 16.76
C ARG A 26 -7.43 19.86 16.61
N ALA A 27 -7.99 20.98 17.07
CA ALA A 27 -7.43 22.33 16.93
C ALA A 27 -5.96 22.49 17.36
N ASN A 28 -5.50 21.72 18.37
CA ASN A 28 -4.16 21.90 18.93
C ASN A 28 -3.04 21.15 18.18
N ILE A 29 -3.37 20.23 17.27
CA ILE A 29 -2.35 19.37 16.62
C ILE A 29 -1.50 20.15 15.64
N ILE A 30 -2.11 20.91 14.75
CA ILE A 30 -1.36 21.69 13.75
C ILE A 30 -0.47 22.76 14.41
N PRO A 31 -0.93 23.55 15.39
CA PRO A 31 -0.05 24.46 16.15
C PRO A 31 1.13 23.74 16.81
N PHE A 32 0.87 22.63 17.51
CA PHE A 32 1.90 21.85 18.18
C PHE A 32 2.97 21.35 17.20
N LEU A 33 2.55 20.80 16.04
CA LEU A 33 3.49 20.32 15.03
C LEU A 33 4.31 21.47 14.41
N ARG A 34 3.71 22.65 14.16
CA ARG A 34 4.45 23.82 13.64
C ARG A 34 5.53 24.29 14.62
N GLU A 35 5.19 24.38 15.90
CA GLU A 35 6.11 24.80 16.96
C GLU A 35 7.29 23.83 17.10
N ASN A 36 7.02 22.52 17.09
CA ASN A 36 8.04 21.51 17.38
C ASN A 36 8.87 21.09 16.15
N LEU A 37 8.31 21.15 14.94
CA LEU A 37 9.03 20.77 13.72
C LEU A 37 9.68 21.96 13.01
N GLY A 38 9.33 23.20 13.37
CA GLY A 38 9.90 24.42 12.77
C GLY A 38 9.65 24.55 11.27
N MET A 39 8.60 23.89 10.74
CA MET A 39 8.31 23.87 9.31
C MET A 39 6.86 24.24 8.99
N ALA A 40 6.66 24.79 7.80
CA ALA A 40 5.35 25.08 7.26
C ALA A 40 4.63 23.76 6.87
N LEU A 41 3.40 23.58 7.34
CA LEU A 41 2.59 22.35 7.17
C LEU A 41 1.47 22.49 6.13
N ASP A 42 1.44 23.61 5.44
CA ASP A 42 0.51 24.04 4.40
C ASP A 42 0.94 23.64 2.98
N ARG A 43 2.00 22.83 2.85
CA ARG A 43 2.50 22.33 1.57
C ARG A 43 1.64 21.18 1.01
N ASP A 44 1.68 21.03 -0.31
CA ASP A 44 1.08 19.92 -1.03
C ASP A 44 1.55 18.57 -0.46
N ARG A 45 0.58 17.70 -0.21
CA ARG A 45 0.81 16.33 0.24
C ARG A 45 0.60 15.39 -0.94
N PHE A 46 1.31 14.27 -0.95
CA PHE A 46 0.98 13.18 -1.86
C PHE A 46 -0.45 12.70 -1.58
N THR A 47 -1.27 12.65 -2.63
CA THR A 47 -2.57 12.00 -2.57
C THR A 47 -2.40 10.52 -2.24
N ASP A 48 -3.44 9.92 -1.68
CA ASP A 48 -3.48 8.47 -1.51
C ASP A 48 -3.43 7.81 -2.91
N PRO A 49 -2.54 6.84 -3.15
CA PRO A 49 -2.43 6.18 -4.45
C PRO A 49 -3.56 5.20 -4.72
N SER A 50 -4.01 5.16 -5.97
CA SER A 50 -4.89 4.12 -6.50
C SER A 50 -4.07 2.96 -7.08
N LEU A 51 -4.70 1.80 -7.26
CA LEU A 51 -4.04 0.63 -7.84
C LEU A 51 -3.68 0.85 -9.31
N GLU A 52 -4.49 1.59 -10.05
CA GLU A 52 -4.33 1.89 -11.46
C GLU A 52 -3.04 2.68 -11.73
N GLU A 53 -2.68 3.59 -10.80
CA GLU A 53 -1.47 4.41 -10.89
C GLU A 53 -0.17 3.61 -10.71
N ILE A 54 -0.26 2.37 -10.21
CA ILE A 54 0.93 1.52 -10.00
C ILE A 54 1.18 0.69 -11.25
N THR A 55 2.36 0.85 -11.85
CA THR A 55 2.81 0.01 -12.96
C THR A 55 3.63 -1.15 -12.42
N LEU A 56 3.22 -2.38 -12.70
CA LEU A 56 3.99 -3.59 -12.42
C LEU A 56 4.20 -4.37 -13.73
N PRO A 57 5.36 -5.04 -13.94
CA PRO A 57 5.50 -6.03 -15.00
C PRO A 57 4.51 -7.19 -14.80
N GLU A 58 4.23 -7.92 -15.88
CA GLU A 58 3.46 -9.17 -15.77
C GLU A 58 4.17 -10.19 -14.88
N PRO A 59 3.42 -11.10 -14.22
CA PRO A 59 4.02 -12.22 -13.51
C PRO A 59 4.93 -13.04 -14.44
N ARG A 60 6.09 -13.47 -13.93
CA ARG A 60 7.05 -14.28 -14.69
C ARG A 60 6.77 -15.78 -14.63
N LEU A 61 5.69 -16.16 -13.96
CA LEU A 61 5.29 -17.55 -13.77
C LEU A 61 4.60 -18.04 -15.05
N ASP A 62 5.01 -19.21 -15.55
CA ASP A 62 4.27 -19.84 -16.63
C ASP A 62 2.95 -20.47 -16.11
N ASP A 63 2.03 -20.75 -17.03
CA ASP A 63 0.72 -21.28 -16.70
C ASP A 63 0.78 -22.71 -16.13
N GLU A 64 1.83 -23.48 -16.44
CA GLU A 64 1.99 -24.85 -15.95
C GLU A 64 2.34 -24.86 -14.46
N VAL A 65 3.32 -24.05 -14.07
CA VAL A 65 3.71 -23.82 -12.68
C VAL A 65 2.56 -23.21 -11.91
N LEU A 66 1.81 -22.27 -12.49
CA LEU A 66 0.63 -21.69 -11.83
C LEU A 66 -0.41 -22.78 -11.49
N ARG A 67 -0.76 -23.63 -12.47
CA ARG A 67 -1.70 -24.74 -12.26
C ARG A 67 -1.19 -25.76 -11.24
N ALA A 68 0.12 -26.04 -11.24
CA ALA A 68 0.73 -26.93 -10.27
C ALA A 68 0.61 -26.38 -8.84
N LEU A 69 0.85 -25.08 -8.65
CA LEU A 69 0.67 -24.41 -7.36
C LEU A 69 -0.80 -24.40 -6.93
N GLU A 70 -1.72 -24.09 -7.83
CA GLU A 70 -3.17 -24.12 -7.54
C GLU A 70 -3.63 -25.53 -7.13
N ALA A 71 -3.12 -26.58 -7.76
CA ALA A 71 -3.44 -27.97 -7.41
C ALA A 71 -2.90 -28.38 -6.04
N LEU A 72 -1.72 -27.89 -5.65
CA LEU A 72 -1.08 -28.21 -4.36
C LEU A 72 -1.64 -27.38 -3.20
N CYS A 73 -1.91 -26.09 -3.43
CA CYS A 73 -2.29 -25.14 -2.39
C CYS A 73 -3.79 -24.84 -2.34
N GLY A 74 -4.56 -25.24 -3.35
CA GLY A 74 -5.93 -24.76 -3.57
C GLY A 74 -5.94 -23.44 -4.34
N ARG A 75 -6.83 -23.32 -5.32
CA ARG A 75 -6.90 -22.16 -6.24
C ARG A 75 -7.14 -20.85 -5.50
N GLU A 76 -7.90 -20.87 -4.41
CA GLU A 76 -8.19 -19.73 -3.56
C GLU A 76 -6.98 -19.21 -2.77
N ASN A 77 -5.92 -20.01 -2.64
CA ASN A 77 -4.70 -19.66 -1.91
C ASN A 77 -3.56 -19.20 -2.84
N VAL A 78 -3.80 -19.11 -4.15
CA VAL A 78 -2.84 -18.64 -5.16
C VAL A 78 -3.43 -17.42 -5.86
N SER A 79 -2.66 -16.33 -5.91
CA SER A 79 -3.11 -15.09 -6.57
C SER A 79 -2.00 -14.39 -7.31
N THR A 80 -2.28 -14.01 -8.55
CA THR A 80 -1.46 -13.13 -9.37
C THR A 80 -2.07 -11.74 -9.53
N SER A 81 -3.11 -11.42 -8.75
CA SER A 81 -3.83 -10.16 -8.86
C SER A 81 -2.94 -8.95 -8.59
N LYS A 82 -3.24 -7.82 -9.24
CA LYS A 82 -2.48 -6.59 -9.07
C LYS A 82 -2.43 -6.16 -7.61
N PHE A 83 -3.56 -6.19 -6.90
CA PHE A 83 -3.62 -5.81 -5.49
C PHE A 83 -2.72 -6.68 -4.62
N GLN A 84 -2.79 -8.01 -4.73
CA GLN A 84 -1.97 -8.91 -3.91
C GLN A 84 -0.48 -8.70 -4.19
N ARG A 85 -0.10 -8.51 -5.45
CA ARG A 85 1.29 -8.23 -5.83
C ARG A 85 1.78 -6.88 -5.32
N VAL A 86 0.97 -5.83 -5.40
CA VAL A 86 1.32 -4.50 -4.85
C VAL A 86 1.45 -4.56 -3.32
N SER A 87 0.47 -5.15 -2.62
CA SER A 87 0.43 -5.19 -1.16
C SER A 87 1.54 -6.05 -0.54
N HIS A 88 2.07 -7.02 -1.29
CA HIS A 88 3.19 -7.88 -0.88
C HIS A 88 4.54 -7.45 -1.47
N SER A 89 4.62 -6.33 -2.19
CA SER A 89 5.87 -5.88 -2.82
C SER A 89 6.86 -5.22 -1.84
N MET A 90 6.34 -4.57 -0.79
CA MET A 90 7.15 -3.81 0.18
C MET A 90 6.50 -3.84 1.57
N GLY A 91 7.30 -3.51 2.60
CA GLY A 91 6.83 -3.43 3.97
C GLY A 91 6.19 -2.08 4.33
N LYS A 92 6.16 -1.78 5.63
CA LYS A 92 5.59 -0.54 6.21
C LYS A 92 6.65 0.39 6.81
N SER A 93 7.90 0.28 6.35
CA SER A 93 8.95 1.23 6.74
C SER A 93 8.65 2.62 6.14
N TYR A 94 9.19 3.68 6.74
CA TYR A 94 9.02 5.05 6.22
C TYR A 94 9.39 5.15 4.73
N ARG A 95 10.51 4.54 4.33
CA ARG A 95 10.97 4.51 2.94
C ARG A 95 9.96 3.84 2.01
N ASP A 96 9.39 2.71 2.43
CA ASP A 96 8.47 1.93 1.60
C ASP A 96 7.12 2.64 1.44
N LEU A 97 6.60 3.23 2.53
CA LEU A 97 5.39 4.03 2.47
C LEU A 97 5.56 5.28 1.60
N LEU A 98 6.72 5.94 1.66
CA LEU A 98 7.03 7.08 0.80
C LEU A 98 7.07 6.66 -0.68
N ARG A 99 7.66 5.49 -0.99
CA ARG A 99 7.68 4.92 -2.34
C ARG A 99 6.28 4.62 -2.87
N PHE A 100 5.42 4.00 -2.07
CA PHE A 100 4.01 3.81 -2.44
C PHE A 100 3.32 5.14 -2.73
N ARG A 101 3.48 6.15 -1.86
CA ARG A 101 2.93 7.49 -2.07
C ARG A 101 3.47 8.19 -3.32
N MET A 102 4.70 7.88 -3.73
CA MET A 102 5.30 8.37 -4.97
C MET A 102 4.99 7.50 -6.21
N ARG A 103 4.17 6.45 -6.09
CA ARG A 103 3.88 5.47 -7.15
C ARG A 103 5.12 4.74 -7.67
N ARG A 104 6.14 4.57 -6.82
CA ARG A 104 7.42 3.92 -7.18
C ARG A 104 7.48 2.50 -6.64
N VAL A 105 7.02 1.55 -7.45
CA VAL A 105 7.11 0.11 -7.16
C VAL A 105 8.01 -0.55 -8.22
N GLU A 106 9.32 -0.43 -8.03
CA GLU A 106 10.33 -0.79 -9.05
C GLU A 106 10.65 -2.29 -9.10
N ARG A 107 10.34 -3.03 -8.02
CA ARG A 107 10.63 -4.47 -7.89
C ARG A 107 9.49 -5.21 -7.20
N PRO A 108 8.31 -5.34 -7.83
CA PRO A 108 7.32 -6.28 -7.33
C PRO A 108 7.91 -7.68 -7.35
N VAL A 109 7.77 -8.38 -6.22
CA VAL A 109 8.18 -9.78 -6.08
C VAL A 109 7.34 -10.65 -7.00
#